data_AF-A0A5P1X4U5-F1
#
_entry.id   AF-A0A5P1X4U5-F1
#
_cell.length_a   1.000
_cell.length_b   1.000
_cell.length_c   1.000
_cell.angle_alpha   90.00
_cell.angle_beta   90.00
_cell.angle_gamma   90.00
#
_symmetry.space_group_name_H-M   'P 1'
#
loop_
_entity.id
_entity.type
_entity.pdbx_description
1 polymer ?
#
loop_
_entity_poly.entity_id
_entity_poly.type
_entity_poly.pdbx_seq_one_letter_code
_entity_poly.pdbx_strand_id
1 'polypeptide(L)' 'MESIKITVTGRVQRVGFRWSVVSLAQRLNIKGFVKNLPNGDVYIEAEGPT' A
#
# COMPACT_ATOMS: atom_id res chain seq x y z
N MET A 1 17.58 5.65 -0.71
CA MET A 1 16.29 5.47 -0.02
C MET A 1 15.28 6.18 -0.90
N GLU A 2 14.46 5.39 -1.58
CA GLU A 2 13.51 5.87 -2.58
C GLU A 2 12.10 5.81 -2.02
N SER A 3 11.26 6.75 -2.44
CA SER A 3 9.85 6.80 -2.08
C SER A 3 9.01 6.73 -3.36
N ILE A 4 8.04 5.83 -3.35
CA ILE A 4 7.11 5.62 -4.46
C ILE A 4 5.66 5.78 -3.99
N LYS A 5 4.83 6.30 -4.89
CA LYS A 5 3.39 6.48 -4.72
C LYS A 5 2.66 5.57 -5.68
N ILE A 6 1.73 4.76 -5.18
CA ILE A 6 1.02 3.76 -5.95
C ILE A 6 -0.48 3.94 -5.72
N THR A 7 -1.23 3.96 -6.82
CA THR A 7 -2.70 3.88 -6.80
C THR A 7 -3.11 2.55 -7.40
N VAL A 8 -3.83 1.74 -6.63
CA VAL A 8 -4.33 0.43 -7.05
C VAL A 8 -5.84 0.52 -7.24
N THR A 9 -6.30 0.16 -8.43
CA THR A 9 -7.70 0.23 -8.84
C THR A 9 -8.32 -1.17 -8.93
N GLY A 10 -9.66 -1.24 -8.95
CA GLY A 10 -10.41 -2.49 -9.09
C GLY A 10 -10.99 -3.02 -7.78
N ARG A 11 -11.09 -4.36 -7.63
CA ARG A 11 -11.68 -4.99 -6.43
C ARG A 11 -10.66 -5.05 -5.27
N VAL A 12 -10.37 -3.90 -4.67
CA VAL A 12 -9.32 -3.75 -3.64
C VAL A 12 -9.84 -3.40 -2.24
N GLN A 13 -11.11 -3.01 -2.10
CA GLN A 13 -11.72 -2.73 -0.79
C GLN A 13 -12.54 -3.91 -0.27
N ARG A 14 -12.63 -4.02 1.07
CA ARG A 14 -13.36 -5.09 1.79
C ARG A 14 -12.86 -6.51 1.50
N VAL A 15 -11.66 -6.66 0.96
CA VAL A 15 -11.01 -7.95 0.63
C VAL A 15 -9.72 -8.19 1.42
N GLY A 16 -9.47 -7.41 2.48
CA GLY A 16 -8.23 -7.52 3.27
C GLY A 16 -6.98 -6.91 2.64
N PHE A 17 -7.08 -6.26 1.47
CA PHE A 17 -5.93 -5.73 0.72
C PHE A 17 -4.96 -4.89 1.55
N ARG A 18 -5.45 -3.93 2.35
CA ARG A 18 -4.61 -3.09 3.21
C ARG A 18 -3.77 -3.91 4.19
N TRP A 19 -4.36 -4.95 4.77
CA TRP A 19 -3.67 -5.82 5.72
C TRP A 19 -2.56 -6.62 5.02
N SER A 20 -2.83 -7.14 3.83
CA SER A 20 -1.82 -7.81 3.00
C SER A 20 -0.65 -6.88 2.65
N VAL A 21 -0.93 -5.63 2.27
CA VAL A 21 0.11 -4.63 1.98
C VAL A 21 0.98 -4.36 3.20
N VAL A 22 0.38 -4.13 4.37
CA VAL A 22 1.14 -3.89 5.62
C VAL A 22 1.98 -5.11 6.00
N SER A 23 1.41 -6.32 5.93
CA SER A 23 2.13 -7.55 6.24
C SER A 23 3.34 -7.75 5.33
N LEU A 24 3.21 -7.48 4.03
CA LEU A 24 4.31 -7.54 3.08
C LEU A 24 5.36 -6.47 3.35
N ALA A 25 4.95 -5.21 3.59
CA ALA A 25 5.87 -4.11 3.86
C ALA A 25 6.71 -4.38 5.12
N GLN A 26 6.11 -4.94 6.17
CA GLN A 26 6.83 -5.36 7.39
C GLN A 26 7.89 -6.44 7.10
N ARG A 27 7.55 -7.46 6.29
CA ARG A 27 8.50 -8.52 5.92
C ARG A 27 9.68 -8.00 5.09
N LEU A 28 9.43 -6.98 4.28
CA LEU A 28 10.43 -6.36 3.40
C LEU A 28 11.15 -5.17 4.05
N ASN A 29 10.83 -4.83 5.31
CA ASN A 29 11.33 -3.65 6.01
C ASN A 29 11.12 -2.33 5.22
N ILE A 30 9.99 -2.24 4.51
CA ILE A 30 9.55 -1.05 3.77
C ILE A 30 8.68 -0.19 4.71
N LYS A 31 8.95 1.11 4.73
CA LYS A 31 8.18 2.10 5.51
C LYS A 31 7.11 2.75 4.65
N GLY A 32 6.11 3.35 5.27
CA GLY A 32 5.06 4.11 4.57
C GLY A 32 3.65 3.82 5.08
N PHE A 33 2.64 4.02 4.25
CA PHE A 33 1.25 3.80 4.63
C PHE A 33 0.36 3.37 3.46
N VAL A 34 -0.80 2.81 3.82
CA VAL A 34 -1.84 2.40 2.86
C VAL A 34 -3.20 2.93 3.30
N LYS A 35 -3.98 3.47 2.36
CA LYS A 35 -5.26 4.13 2.61
C LYS A 35 -6.31 3.75 1.55
N ASN A 36 -7.53 3.43 2.00
CA ASN A 36 -8.67 3.33 1.09
C ASN A 36 -9.11 4.74 0.69
N LEU A 37 -9.31 4.96 -0.61
CA LEU A 37 -9.84 6.20 -1.15
C LEU A 37 -11.37 6.14 -1.28
N PRO A 38 -12.07 7.29 -1.23
CA PRO A 38 -13.54 7.33 -1.37
C PRO A 38 -14.06 6.81 -2.71
N ASN A 39 -13.24 6.87 -3.77
CA ASN A 39 -13.59 6.43 -5.12
C ASN A 39 -13.52 4.90 -5.31
N GLY A 40 -13.15 4.14 -4.27
CA GLY A 40 -13.02 2.68 -4.35
C GLY A 40 -11.58 2.18 -4.50
N ASP A 41 -10.62 3.07 -4.78
CA ASP A 41 -9.22 2.70 -4.97
C ASP A 41 -8.47 2.56 -3.62
N VAL A 42 -7.23 2.09 -3.70
CA VAL A 42 -6.27 2.09 -2.59
C VAL A 42 -5.03 2.87 -2.99
N TYR A 43 -4.64 3.80 -2.12
CA TYR A 43 -3.41 4.57 -2.23
C TYR A 43 -2.35 4.02 -1.29
N ILE A 44 -1.11 3.93 -1.76
CA ILE A 44 0.06 3.46 -1.01
C ILE A 44 1.21 4.46 -1.19
N GLU A 45 1.85 4.81 -0.09
CA GLU A 45 3.21 5.39 -0.11
C GLU A 45 4.16 4.36 0.49
N ALA A 46 5.27 4.11 -0.19
CA ALA A 46 6.28 3.16 0.25
C ALA A 46 7.67 3.80 0.14
N GLU A 47 8.49 3.60 1.16
CA GLU A 47 9.86 4.09 1.24
C GLU A 47 10.80 2.94 1.65
N GLY A 48 11.89 2.76 0.90
CA GLY A 48 12.84 1.69 1.13
C GLY A 48 14.18 1.88 0.41
N PRO A 49 15.15 0.99 0.65
CA PRO A 49 16.37 0.91 -0.17
C PRO A 49 16.03 0.44 -1.59
N THR A 50 16.79 0.93 -2.58
CA THR A 50 16.70 0.54 -3.99
C THR A 50 17.32 -0.83 -4.20
#